data_AF-A0A965B802-F1
#
_entry.id   AF-A0A965B802-F1
#
_cell.length_a   1.000
_cell.length_b   1.000
_cell.length_c   1.000
_cell.angle_alpha   90.00
_cell.angle_beta   90.00
_cell.angle_gamma   90.00
#
_symmetry.space_group_name_H-M   'P 1'
#
loop_
_entity.id
_entity.type
_entity.pdbx_description
1 polymer ?
#
loop_
_entity_poly.entity_id
_entity_poly.type
_entity_poly.pdbx_seq_one_letter_code
_entity_poly.pdbx_strand_id
1 'polypeptide(L)'
;MRRLTAITAALAIVLLGGCGSDDGPAAQQNAVSGIDYGSFGTTAEVDCADGRSLNVTGSNNSLTVSGRCGSVSVGGADNRITIERIDGALAVAGLNNTIVYRGGDPAISDTGPGNRISRG
;
A
#
# COMPACT_ATOMS: atom_id res chain seq x y z
N MET A 1 -24.51 -26.23 55.16
CA MET A 1 -23.80 -27.22 54.32
C MET A 1 -24.74 -28.38 54.03
N ARG A 2 -25.19 -28.54 52.79
CA ARG A 2 -25.60 -29.81 52.18
C ARG A 2 -25.90 -29.56 50.70
N ARG A 3 -24.95 -29.98 49.88
CA ARG A 3 -24.96 -29.89 48.41
C ARG A 3 -25.92 -30.97 47.89
N LEU A 4 -26.89 -30.61 47.05
CA LEU A 4 -27.65 -31.58 46.25
C LEU A 4 -27.05 -31.61 44.84
N THR A 5 -26.30 -32.67 44.57
CA THR A 5 -25.90 -33.12 43.24
C THR A 5 -27.05 -33.89 42.61
N ALA A 6 -27.51 -33.46 41.43
CA ALA A 6 -28.39 -34.24 40.56
C ALA A 6 -27.63 -34.58 39.26
N ILE A 7 -27.96 -35.76 38.76
CA ILE A 7 -27.15 -36.67 37.93
C ILE A 7 -27.70 -36.69 36.49
N THR A 8 -26.83 -37.08 35.54
CA THR A 8 -27.10 -37.67 34.20
C THR A 8 -27.81 -36.83 33.12
N ALA A 9 -27.17 -36.70 31.94
CA ALA A 9 -27.29 -37.69 30.86
C ALA A 9 -26.36 -37.32 29.69
N ALA A 10 -25.68 -38.31 29.13
CA ALA A 10 -24.94 -38.19 27.88
C ALA A 10 -25.91 -38.17 26.68
N LEU A 11 -25.65 -37.31 25.68
CA LEU A 11 -26.16 -37.50 24.32
C LEU A 11 -25.11 -37.04 23.30
N ALA A 12 -25.12 -37.71 22.16
CA ALA A 12 -24.00 -37.98 21.29
C ALA A 12 -24.05 -37.21 19.95
N ILE A 13 -22.87 -36.73 19.51
CA ILE A 13 -22.27 -36.66 18.15
C ILE A 13 -22.96 -35.78 17.06
N VAL A 14 -22.09 -35.28 16.13
CA VAL A 14 -22.30 -34.88 14.71
C VAL A 14 -22.46 -33.35 14.53
N LEU A 15 -21.69 -32.57 13.75
CA LEU A 15 -20.68 -32.81 12.69
C LEU A 15 -20.03 -31.47 12.23
N LEU A 16 -18.90 -31.59 11.52
CA LEU A 16 -18.35 -30.74 10.44
C LEU A 16 -17.66 -29.39 10.77
N GLY A 17 -16.41 -29.31 10.31
CA GLY A 17 -15.96 -28.19 9.49
C GLY A 17 -15.14 -27.13 10.20
N GLY A 18 -13.83 -27.13 9.95
CA GLY A 18 -12.98 -25.99 10.22
C GLY A 18 -11.52 -26.37 10.41
N CYS A 19 -10.79 -26.56 9.30
CA CYS A 19 -9.37 -26.21 9.29
C CYS A 19 -9.32 -24.68 9.43
N GLY A 20 -9.34 -24.18 10.65
CA GLY A 20 -8.91 -22.83 10.96
C GLY A 20 -7.41 -22.89 11.18
N SER A 21 -6.62 -22.41 10.21
CA SER A 21 -5.23 -22.09 10.47
C SER A 21 -5.22 -20.93 11.45
N ASP A 22 -5.08 -21.25 12.73
CA ASP A 22 -4.66 -20.31 13.75
C ASP A 22 -3.19 -19.92 13.46
N ASP A 23 -2.97 -19.11 12.43
CA ASP A 23 -1.73 -18.40 12.24
C ASP A 23 -1.69 -17.26 13.27
N GLY A 24 -0.80 -17.44 14.25
CA GLY A 24 -0.55 -16.51 15.36
C GLY A 24 -0.17 -15.08 14.93
N PRO A 25 0.15 -14.23 15.91
CA PRO A 25 -0.06 -12.79 15.82
C PRO A 25 0.85 -12.17 14.76
N ALA A 26 0.27 -11.74 13.64
CA ALA A 26 0.95 -10.83 12.75
C ALA A 26 1.21 -9.54 13.55
N ALA A 27 2.49 -9.34 13.85
CA ALA A 27 3.04 -8.21 14.55
C ALA A 27 2.26 -6.93 14.27
N GLN A 28 1.93 -6.19 15.33
CA GLN A 28 1.69 -4.77 15.23
C GLN A 28 2.99 -4.13 14.73
N GLN A 29 3.16 -4.17 13.41
CA GLN A 29 4.19 -3.45 12.70
C GLN A 29 3.97 -1.99 13.09
N ASN A 30 5.02 -1.38 13.63
CA ASN A 30 5.09 0.05 13.80
C ASN A 30 5.08 0.63 12.37
N ALA A 31 3.88 0.74 11.79
CA ALA A 31 3.67 0.97 10.39
C ALA A 31 4.04 2.42 10.10
N VAL A 32 5.24 2.62 9.59
CA VAL A 32 5.47 3.72 8.65
C VAL A 32 4.55 3.39 7.47
N SER A 33 3.30 3.89 7.50
CA SER A 33 2.26 3.55 6.53
C SER A 33 2.66 4.02 5.14
N GLY A 34 3.35 3.16 4.40
CA GLY A 34 3.55 3.29 2.96
C GLY A 34 2.34 2.77 2.20
N ILE A 35 2.07 3.38 1.05
CA ILE A 35 1.05 2.97 0.10
C ILE A 35 1.75 2.23 -1.03
N ASP A 36 1.39 0.97 -1.27
CA ASP A 36 1.89 0.20 -2.39
C ASP A 36 0.84 0.12 -3.52
N TYR A 37 1.23 0.54 -4.72
CA TYR A 37 0.41 0.47 -5.91
C TYR A 37 1.06 -0.44 -6.97
N GLY A 38 0.57 -1.68 -7.04
CA GLY A 38 1.11 -2.75 -7.89
C GLY A 38 0.22 -3.16 -9.07
N SER A 39 -0.83 -2.40 -9.39
CA SER A 39 -1.80 -2.77 -10.44
C SER A 39 -1.24 -2.63 -11.86
N PHE A 40 -2.00 -3.10 -12.86
CA PHE A 40 -1.62 -3.02 -14.28
C PHE A 40 -2.75 -2.45 -15.12
N GLY A 41 -2.47 -1.43 -15.93
CA GLY A 41 -3.44 -0.89 -16.89
C GLY A 41 -4.61 -0.13 -16.24
N THR A 42 -4.48 0.29 -14.98
CA THR A 42 -5.59 0.87 -14.21
C THR A 42 -5.47 2.39 -14.05
N THR A 43 -6.61 3.04 -13.85
CA THR A 43 -6.67 4.45 -13.42
C THR A 43 -7.17 4.49 -11.98
N ALA A 44 -6.44 5.17 -11.09
CA ALA A 44 -6.79 5.22 -9.67
C ALA A 44 -6.38 6.55 -9.01
N GLU A 45 -7.03 6.84 -7.89
CA GLU A 45 -6.67 7.92 -6.99
C GLU A 45 -6.03 7.36 -5.73
N VAL A 46 -4.96 8.00 -5.28
CA VAL A 46 -4.20 7.60 -4.10
C VAL A 46 -4.00 8.81 -3.21
N ASP A 47 -4.42 8.72 -1.96
CA ASP A 47 -4.18 9.81 -1.00
C ASP A 47 -2.94 9.51 -0.16
N CYS A 48 -1.92 10.38 -0.21
CA CYS A 48 -0.76 10.33 0.68
C CYS A 48 -1.08 10.85 2.09
N ALA A 49 -2.26 11.43 2.31
CA ALA A 49 -2.62 12.15 3.52
C ALA A 49 -1.52 13.16 3.90
N ASP A 50 -0.92 12.99 5.08
CA ASP A 50 0.14 13.86 5.60
C ASP A 50 1.46 13.12 5.79
N GLY A 51 2.22 12.99 4.71
CA GLY A 51 3.61 12.53 4.72
C GLY A 51 3.81 11.04 4.48
N ARG A 52 2.78 10.28 4.08
CA ARG A 52 2.95 8.86 3.75
C ARG A 52 3.83 8.68 2.53
N SER A 53 4.50 7.53 2.48
CA SER A 53 5.27 7.13 1.31
C SER A 53 4.38 6.45 0.27
N LEU A 54 4.71 6.61 -1.00
CA LEU A 54 4.06 5.93 -2.12
C LEU A 54 5.10 5.10 -2.86
N ASN A 55 4.80 3.83 -3.10
CA ASN A 55 5.61 2.91 -3.89
C ASN A 55 4.79 2.36 -5.06
N VAL A 56 5.23 2.63 -6.29
CA VAL A 56 4.55 2.22 -7.52
C VAL A 56 5.40 1.17 -8.23
N THR A 57 4.97 -0.09 -8.11
CA THR A 57 5.63 -1.24 -8.75
C THR A 57 4.88 -1.73 -9.99
N GLY A 58 3.62 -1.32 -10.13
CA GLY A 58 2.76 -1.66 -11.27
C GLY A 58 3.15 -0.98 -12.58
N SER A 59 2.50 -1.36 -13.69
CA SER A 59 2.80 -0.79 -15.02
C SER A 59 1.56 -0.33 -15.79
N ASN A 60 1.75 0.60 -16.72
CA ASN A 60 0.68 1.17 -17.56
C ASN A 60 -0.47 1.80 -16.75
N ASN A 61 -0.18 2.37 -15.58
CA ASN A 61 -1.20 2.96 -14.73
C ASN A 61 -1.30 4.48 -14.91
N SER A 62 -2.50 5.02 -14.70
CA SER A 62 -2.73 6.46 -14.57
C SER A 62 -3.13 6.79 -13.14
N LEU A 63 -2.22 7.43 -12.40
CA LEU A 63 -2.40 7.73 -10.98
C LEU A 63 -2.59 9.23 -10.73
N THR A 64 -3.59 9.58 -9.94
CA THR A 64 -3.74 10.90 -9.33
C THR A 64 -3.47 10.77 -7.83
N VAL A 65 -2.44 11.45 -7.35
CA VAL A 65 -1.97 11.35 -5.97
C VAL A 65 -2.23 12.67 -5.25
N SER A 66 -3.09 12.64 -4.23
CA SER A 66 -3.47 13.80 -3.42
C SER A 66 -2.69 13.84 -2.09
N GLY A 67 -2.71 15.01 -1.45
CA GLY A 67 -2.08 15.22 -0.16
C GLY A 67 -0.57 15.46 -0.25
N ARG A 68 0.12 15.31 0.87
CA ARG A 68 1.56 15.54 0.97
C ARG A 68 2.27 14.20 1.05
N CYS A 69 2.98 13.81 0.00
CA CYS A 69 3.79 12.59 0.03
C CYS A 69 5.16 12.89 0.68
N GLY A 70 5.58 12.03 1.60
CA GLY A 70 6.91 12.10 2.19
C GLY A 70 7.97 11.63 1.19
N SER A 71 7.84 10.38 0.74
CA SER A 71 8.70 9.83 -0.32
C SER A 71 7.86 9.11 -1.38
N VAL A 72 8.33 9.14 -2.62
CA VAL A 72 7.70 8.46 -3.74
C VAL A 72 8.76 7.63 -4.45
N SER A 73 8.46 6.35 -4.64
CA SER A 73 9.30 5.40 -5.37
C SER A 73 8.50 4.85 -6.55
N VAL A 74 9.08 4.89 -7.74
CA VAL A 74 8.46 4.36 -8.96
C VAL A 74 9.41 3.37 -9.62
N GLY A 75 9.13 2.09 -9.41
CA GLY A 75 9.91 0.97 -9.96
C GLY A 75 9.28 0.31 -11.20
N GLY A 76 7.99 0.54 -11.44
CA GLY A 76 7.26 -0.04 -12.57
C GLY A 76 7.52 0.65 -13.92
N ALA A 77 6.72 0.31 -14.94
CA ALA A 77 6.92 0.82 -16.30
C ALA A 77 5.70 1.54 -16.88
N ASP A 78 5.94 2.52 -17.74
CA ASP A 78 4.91 3.22 -18.52
C ASP A 78 3.77 3.81 -17.67
N ASN A 79 4.07 4.21 -16.42
CA ASN A 79 3.07 4.85 -15.56
C ASN A 79 2.98 6.35 -15.84
N ARG A 80 1.76 6.89 -15.75
CA ARG A 80 1.48 8.32 -15.77
C ARG A 80 0.98 8.76 -14.39
N ILE A 81 1.77 9.53 -13.66
CA ILE A 81 1.50 9.85 -12.25
C ILE A 81 1.44 11.37 -12.10
N THR A 82 0.35 11.88 -11.54
CA THR A 82 0.19 13.29 -11.17
C THR A 82 0.12 13.38 -9.65
N ILE A 83 0.98 14.18 -9.02
CA ILE A 83 1.15 14.24 -7.57
C ILE A 83 0.93 15.68 -7.10
N GLU A 84 0.18 15.87 -6.03
CA GLU A 84 -0.06 17.19 -5.47
C GLU A 84 1.20 17.81 -4.85
N ARG A 85 1.84 17.10 -3.92
CA ARG A 85 3.06 17.60 -3.25
C ARG A 85 3.98 16.47 -2.83
N ILE A 86 5.29 16.67 -2.99
CA ILE A 86 6.33 15.76 -2.48
C ILE A 86 7.34 16.58 -1.66
N ASP A 87 7.43 16.30 -0.36
CA ASP A 87 8.27 17.09 0.55
C ASP A 87 9.64 16.45 0.83
N GLY A 88 9.81 15.14 0.59
CA GLY A 88 11.05 14.42 0.85
C GLY A 88 11.81 14.03 -0.41
N ALA A 89 11.52 12.84 -0.96
CA ALA A 89 12.29 12.27 -2.07
C ALA A 89 11.40 11.68 -3.17
N LEU A 90 11.85 11.78 -4.41
CA LEU A 90 11.25 11.12 -5.57
C LEU A 90 12.32 10.25 -6.25
N ALA A 91 12.17 8.93 -6.12
CA ALA A 91 13.03 7.96 -6.77
C ALA A 91 12.29 7.29 -7.93
N VAL A 92 12.90 7.29 -9.11
CA VAL A 92 12.34 6.68 -10.32
C VAL A 92 13.38 5.74 -10.90
N ALA A 93 13.22 4.45 -10.61
CA ALA A 93 14.10 3.38 -11.09
C ALA A 93 13.51 2.63 -12.29
N GLY A 94 12.20 2.77 -12.50
CA GLY A 94 11.46 2.11 -13.57
C GLY A 94 11.70 2.68 -14.96
N LEU A 95 10.91 2.23 -15.94
CA LEU A 95 11.09 2.56 -17.37
C LEU A 95 9.94 3.44 -17.88
N ASN A 96 10.25 4.49 -18.67
CA ASN A 96 9.27 5.29 -19.41
C ASN A 96 8.13 5.90 -18.56
N ASN A 97 8.38 6.17 -17.28
CA ASN A 97 7.37 6.76 -16.41
C ASN A 97 7.27 8.27 -16.68
N THR A 98 6.05 8.80 -16.67
CA THR A 98 5.77 10.24 -16.75
C THR A 98 5.21 10.71 -15.42
N ILE A 99 5.95 11.55 -14.71
CA ILE A 99 5.60 12.03 -13.37
C ILE A 99 5.50 13.56 -13.40
N VAL A 100 4.36 14.07 -12.94
CA VAL A 100 4.11 15.50 -12.76
C VAL A 100 3.81 15.74 -11.30
N TYR A 101 4.53 16.67 -10.65
CA TYR A 101 4.22 17.07 -9.28
C TYR A 101 3.95 18.58 -9.19
N ARG A 102 2.94 18.99 -8.42
CA ARG A 102 2.51 20.40 -8.35
C ARG A 102 3.31 21.22 -7.33
N GLY A 103 3.70 20.61 -6.22
CA GLY A 103 4.34 21.31 -5.09
C GLY A 103 5.39 20.49 -4.35
N GLY A 104 6.06 21.15 -3.40
CA GLY A 104 7.16 20.58 -2.61
C GLY A 104 8.52 20.91 -3.22
N ASP A 105 9.59 20.27 -2.75
CA ASP A 105 10.93 20.36 -3.34
C ASP A 105 11.70 19.05 -3.09
N PRO A 106 11.28 17.95 -3.76
CA PRO A 106 11.82 16.64 -3.47
C PRO A 106 13.25 16.50 -3.98
N ALA A 107 14.07 15.73 -3.27
CA ALA A 107 15.31 15.21 -3.84
C ALA A 107 14.96 14.18 -4.92
N ILE A 108 15.22 14.53 -6.19
CA ILE A 108 14.90 13.67 -7.35
C ILE A 108 16.10 12.78 -7.68
N SER A 109 15.85 11.48 -7.78
CA SER A 109 16.80 10.48 -8.28
C SER A 109 16.14 9.66 -9.38
N ASP A 110 16.53 9.90 -10.62
CA ASP A 110 16.09 9.14 -11.77
C ASP A 110 17.24 8.25 -12.27
N THR A 111 17.08 6.94 -12.12
CA THR A 111 18.08 5.94 -12.52
C THR A 111 17.59 5.06 -13.66
N GLY A 112 16.33 5.20 -14.06
CA GLY A 112 15.70 4.38 -15.07
C GLY A 112 15.68 5.04 -16.46
N PRO A 113 15.53 4.28 -17.54
CA PRO A 113 15.53 4.85 -18.89
C PRO A 113 14.20 5.52 -19.24
N GLY A 114 14.25 6.61 -20.00
CA GLY A 114 13.07 7.19 -20.66
C GLY A 114 12.05 7.85 -19.74
N ASN A 115 12.36 7.98 -18.45
CA ASN A 115 11.50 8.67 -17.50
C ASN A 115 11.43 10.18 -17.82
N ARG A 116 10.28 10.78 -17.54
CA ARG A 116 10.04 12.21 -17.64
C ARG A 116 9.47 12.71 -16.32
N ILE A 117 10.19 13.59 -15.67
CA ILE A 117 9.80 14.19 -14.40
C ILE A 117 9.67 15.69 -14.63
N SER A 118 8.54 16.26 -14.26
CA SER A 118 8.30 17.70 -14.40
C SER A 118 7.49 18.25 -13.24
N ARG A 119 7.68 19.54 -12.96
CA ARG A 119 6.83 20.28 -12.03
C ARG A 119 5.78 21.05 -12.83
N GLY A 120 4.50 20.95 -12.48
CA GLY A 120 3.39 21.62 -13.18
C GLY A 120 2.05 21.46 -12.50
#